data_AF-A0A377NDB5-F1
#
_entry.id   AF-A0A377NDB5-F1
#
_cell.length_a   1.000
_cell.length_b   1.000
_cell.length_c   1.000
_cell.angle_alpha   90.00
_cell.angle_beta   90.00
_cell.angle_gamma   90.00
#
_symmetry.space_group_name_H-M   'P 1'
#
loop_
_entity.id
_entity.type
_entity.pdbx_description
1 polymer ?
#
loop_
_entity_poly.entity_id
_entity_poly.type
_entity_poly.pdbx_seq_one_letter_code
_entity_poly.pdbx_strand_id
1 'polypeptide(L)'
;MSGLTRFSFASLQVSPWRNGGGETREIISWPAGQSDFEWRASIATIAADGPFSLFTGIDRSITLLSGEGVNLHTEQGSDHALTQIGAPYSFAGEVPISATLVAASQRISTS
;
A
#
# COMPACT_ATOMS: atom_id res chain seq x y z
N MET A 1 -13.21 -24.30 -8.09
CA MET A 1 -12.39 -24.20 -9.32
C MET A 1 -11.46 -23.02 -9.14
N SER A 2 -10.15 -23.23 -8.98
CA SER A 2 -9.21 -22.10 -9.01
C SER A 2 -8.90 -21.81 -10.47
N GLY A 3 -9.49 -20.74 -11.00
CA GLY A 3 -9.21 -20.25 -12.34
C GLY A 3 -8.07 -19.24 -12.33
N LEU A 4 -7.32 -19.16 -13.43
CA LEU A 4 -6.37 -18.07 -13.62
C LEU A 4 -7.13 -16.77 -13.90
N THR A 5 -7.09 -15.82 -12.97
CA THR A 5 -7.60 -14.47 -13.18
C THR A 5 -6.46 -13.55 -13.61
N ARG A 6 -6.62 -12.87 -14.74
CA ARG A 6 -5.71 -11.82 -15.20
C ARG A 6 -6.29 -10.46 -14.87
N PHE A 7 -5.43 -9.50 -14.53
CA PHE A 7 -5.82 -8.11 -14.31
C PHE A 7 -4.85 -7.18 -15.03
N SER A 8 -5.28 -5.95 -15.26
CA SER A 8 -4.42 -4.84 -15.64
C SER A 8 -4.63 -3.70 -14.65
N PHE A 9 -3.63 -2.84 -14.44
CA PHE A 9 -3.79 -1.69 -13.55
C PHE A 9 -5.00 -0.81 -13.93
N ALA A 10 -5.21 -0.61 -15.24
CA ALA A 10 -6.31 0.20 -15.75
C ALA A 10 -7.70 -0.42 -15.54
N SER A 11 -7.80 -1.74 -15.37
CA SER A 11 -9.08 -2.43 -15.18
C SER A 11 -9.50 -2.61 -13.73
N LEU A 12 -8.60 -2.34 -12.76
CA LEU A 12 -8.92 -2.46 -11.34
C LEU A 12 -9.79 -1.29 -10.87
N GLN A 13 -10.76 -1.58 -10.00
CA GLN A 13 -11.63 -0.56 -9.42
C GLN A 13 -10.84 0.38 -8.51
N VAL A 14 -11.10 1.68 -8.66
CA VAL A 14 -10.46 2.74 -7.89
C VAL A 14 -11.28 3.03 -6.65
N SER A 15 -10.65 2.95 -5.48
CA SER A 15 -11.23 3.35 -4.19
C SER A 15 -10.45 4.53 -3.61
N PRO A 16 -10.95 5.77 -3.74
CA PRO A 16 -10.31 6.94 -3.14
C PRO A 16 -10.26 6.84 -1.62
N TRP A 17 -9.18 7.34 -1.01
CA TRP A 17 -9.08 7.39 0.43
C TRP A 17 -9.95 8.49 1.02
N ARG A 18 -10.52 8.25 2.21
CA ARG A 18 -11.39 9.22 2.90
C ARG A 18 -10.70 10.57 3.18
N ASN A 19 -9.38 10.55 3.40
CA ASN A 19 -8.58 11.74 3.67
C ASN A 19 -8.15 12.48 2.39
N GLY A 20 -8.46 11.97 1.19
CA GLY A 20 -8.03 12.54 -0.08
C GLY A 20 -6.54 12.38 -0.40
N GLY A 21 -5.76 11.69 0.45
CA GLY A 21 -4.31 11.54 0.29
C GLY A 21 -3.87 10.48 -0.72
N GLY A 22 -4.81 9.87 -1.44
CA GLY A 22 -4.52 8.79 -2.37
C GLY A 22 -5.72 7.94 -2.73
N GLU A 23 -5.42 6.78 -3.28
CA GLU A 23 -6.40 5.79 -3.74
C GLU A 23 -5.81 4.38 -3.65
N THR A 24 -6.69 3.38 -3.56
CA THR A 24 -6.34 1.96 -3.61
C THR A 24 -7.07 1.29 -4.76
N ARG A 25 -6.37 0.39 -5.45
CA ARG A 25 -6.90 -0.57 -6.41
C ARG A 25 -6.65 -1.97 -5.87
N GLU A 26 -7.68 -2.62 -5.36
CA GLU A 26 -7.58 -4.00 -4.90
C GLU A 26 -7.39 -4.94 -6.08
N ILE A 27 -6.40 -5.84 -6.00
CA ILE A 27 -6.20 -6.93 -6.97
C ILE A 27 -7.02 -8.14 -6.51
N ILE A 28 -6.85 -8.52 -5.25
CA ILE A 28 -7.53 -9.66 -4.63
C ILE A 28 -7.46 -9.55 -3.10
N SER A 29 -8.50 -10.07 -2.44
CA SER A 29 -8.58 -10.29 -1.00
C SER A 29 -9.13 -11.69 -0.73
N TRP A 30 -8.76 -12.26 0.41
CA TRP A 30 -9.39 -13.49 0.92
C TRP A 30 -9.67 -13.37 2.43
N PRO A 31 -10.89 -13.67 2.89
CA PRO A 31 -12.10 -13.87 2.08
C PRO A 31 -12.43 -12.64 1.23
N ALA A 32 -12.93 -12.86 0.01
CA ALA A 32 -13.13 -11.78 -0.94
C ALA A 32 -14.18 -10.76 -0.47
N GLY A 33 -13.86 -9.48 -0.58
CA GLY A 33 -14.80 -8.38 -0.33
C GLY A 33 -15.13 -8.13 1.13
N GLN A 34 -14.39 -8.75 2.07
CA GLN A 34 -14.55 -8.49 3.49
C GLN A 34 -13.43 -7.60 4.05
N SER A 35 -13.76 -6.82 5.08
CA SER A 35 -12.79 -5.96 5.77
C SER A 35 -11.81 -6.76 6.65
N ASP A 36 -12.23 -7.92 7.13
CA ASP A 36 -11.47 -8.88 7.95
C ASP A 36 -10.80 -9.96 7.08
N PHE A 37 -10.11 -9.51 6.03
CA PHE A 37 -9.33 -10.42 5.18
C PHE A 37 -8.17 -11.06 5.97
N GLU A 38 -7.84 -12.30 5.61
CA GLU A 38 -6.62 -13.00 6.03
C GLU A 38 -5.41 -12.54 5.21
N TRP A 39 -5.60 -12.28 3.91
CA TRP A 39 -4.59 -11.68 3.05
C TRP A 39 -5.21 -10.85 1.92
N ARG A 40 -4.49 -9.82 1.46
CA ARG A 40 -4.94 -8.94 0.38
C ARG A 40 -3.76 -8.38 -0.39
N ALA A 41 -3.80 -8.48 -1.71
CA ALA A 41 -2.89 -7.75 -2.60
C ALA A 41 -3.60 -6.57 -3.24
N SER A 42 -2.97 -5.40 -3.22
CA SER A 42 -3.50 -4.18 -3.84
C SER A 42 -2.39 -3.25 -4.33
N ILE A 43 -2.77 -2.27 -5.13
CA ILE A 43 -1.89 -1.17 -5.57
C ILE A 43 -2.45 0.11 -4.99
N ALA A 44 -1.59 0.90 -4.35
CA ALA A 44 -1.96 2.22 -3.83
C ALA A 44 -1.21 3.33 -4.59
N THR A 45 -1.90 4.44 -4.81
CA THR A 45 -1.28 5.70 -5.22
C THR A 45 -1.29 6.61 -3.99
N ILE A 46 -0.10 7.08 -3.59
CA ILE A 46 0.06 8.10 -2.55
C ILE A 46 0.16 9.45 -3.27
N ALA A 47 -0.71 10.38 -2.91
CA ALA A 47 -0.80 11.71 -3.52
C ALA A 47 -0.57 12.85 -2.53
N ALA A 48 -0.59 12.57 -1.23
CA ALA A 48 -0.26 13.53 -0.19
C ALA A 48 0.36 12.83 1.02
N ASP A 49 1.14 13.59 1.79
CA ASP A 49 1.71 13.13 3.06
C ASP A 49 0.60 12.68 4.00
N GLY A 50 0.89 11.69 4.84
CA GLY A 50 -0.07 11.29 5.86
C GLY A 50 0.13 9.89 6.42
N PRO A 51 -0.71 9.52 7.40
CA PRO A 51 -0.65 8.22 8.03
C PRO A 51 -1.20 7.13 7.12
N PHE A 52 -0.65 5.92 7.26
CA PHE A 52 -1.27 4.70 6.76
C PHE A 52 -2.32 4.18 7.75
N SER A 53 -3.30 3.45 7.25
CA SER A 53 -4.23 2.69 8.10
C SER A 53 -3.49 1.57 8.83
N LEU A 54 -3.87 1.33 10.08
CA LEU A 54 -3.45 0.18 10.87
C LEU A 54 -4.22 -1.08 10.45
N PHE A 55 -3.52 -2.21 10.46
CA PHE A 55 -4.07 -3.55 10.23
C PHE A 55 -3.51 -4.50 11.29
N THR A 56 -4.12 -4.52 12.47
CA THR A 56 -3.65 -5.31 13.61
C THR A 56 -3.60 -6.80 13.27
N GLY A 57 -2.44 -7.43 13.50
CA GLY A 57 -2.26 -8.87 13.28
C GLY A 57 -2.07 -9.27 11.81
N ILE A 58 -1.86 -8.29 10.93
CA ILE A 58 -1.52 -8.51 9.52
C ILE A 58 -0.09 -8.02 9.28
N ASP A 59 0.78 -8.92 8.82
CA ASP A 59 2.09 -8.52 8.29
C ASP A 59 1.91 -7.80 6.95
N ARG A 60 2.61 -6.68 6.76
CA ARG A 60 2.52 -5.88 5.54
C ARG A 60 3.83 -5.89 4.79
N SER A 61 3.73 -5.97 3.47
CA SER A 61 4.85 -5.77 2.54
C SER A 61 4.49 -4.67 1.55
N ILE A 62 5.32 -3.64 1.45
CA ILE A 62 5.15 -2.53 0.51
C ILE A 62 6.29 -2.53 -0.50
N THR A 63 6.01 -2.17 -1.75
CA THR A 63 7.05 -2.05 -2.78
C THR A 63 6.76 -0.88 -3.70
N LEU A 64 7.74 -0.02 -3.96
CA LEU A 64 7.63 1.07 -4.93
C LEU A 64 7.49 0.49 -6.34
N LEU A 65 6.46 0.92 -7.06
CA LEU A 65 6.20 0.51 -8.45
C LEU A 65 6.57 1.62 -9.44
N SER A 66 6.37 2.89 -9.08
CA SER A 66 6.73 4.03 -9.93
C SER A 66 6.79 5.34 -9.15
N GLY A 67 7.64 6.25 -9.65
CA GLY A 67 7.90 7.59 -9.11
C GLY A 67 9.18 7.64 -8.27
N GLU A 68 9.49 8.81 -7.72
CA GLU A 68 10.73 9.10 -6.95
C GLU A 68 10.81 8.48 -5.53
N GLY A 69 9.73 7.88 -5.03
CA GLY A 69 9.66 7.23 -3.72
C GLY A 69 8.97 8.02 -2.60
N VAL A 70 8.86 7.35 -1.45
CA VAL A 70 8.31 7.90 -0.20
C VAL A 70 9.22 7.57 0.98
N ASN A 71 9.30 8.48 1.95
CA ASN A 71 9.92 8.22 3.23
C ASN A 71 8.84 7.73 4.20
N LEU A 72 9.06 6.57 4.80
CA LEU A 72 8.17 5.98 5.80
C LEU A 72 8.74 6.25 7.18
N HIS A 73 7.92 6.82 8.05
CA HIS A 73 8.30 7.21 9.41
C HIS A 73 7.54 6.35 10.40
N THR A 74 8.27 5.78 11.37
CA THR A 74 7.69 5.07 12.52
C THR A 74 7.74 5.94 13.76
N GLU A 75 6.82 5.75 14.72
CA GLU A 75 6.86 6.46 16.01
C GLU A 75 8.13 6.17 16.82
N GLN A 76 8.81 5.06 16.52
CA GLN A 76 10.08 4.68 17.13
C GLN A 76 11.29 5.45 16.54
N GLY A 77 11.05 6.37 15.60
CA GLY A 77 12.08 7.21 14.98
C GLY A 77 12.91 6.50 13.91
N SER A 78 12.50 5.30 13.49
CA SER A 78 13.10 4.63 12.34
C SER A 78 12.44 5.12 11.07
N ASP A 79 13.25 5.69 10.18
CA ASP A 79 12.86 6.14 8.85
C ASP A 79 13.31 5.12 7.80
N HIS A 80 12.40 4.74 6.90
CA HIS A 80 12.71 3.89 5.76
C HIS A 80 12.40 4.61 4.45
N ALA A 81 13.43 4.85 3.65
CA ALA A 81 13.29 5.46 2.33
C ALA A 81 12.92 4.38 1.29
N LEU A 82 11.67 4.39 0.84
CA LEU A 82 11.17 3.52 -0.22
C LEU A 82 11.41 4.16 -1.59
N THR A 83 12.67 4.20 -2.03
CA THR A 83 13.11 4.89 -3.26
C THR A 83 13.54 3.95 -4.39
N GLN A 84 13.77 2.67 -4.08
CA GLN A 84 14.15 1.67 -5.08
C GLN A 84 12.91 0.93 -5.62
N ILE A 85 12.66 1.08 -6.92
CA ILE A 85 11.58 0.35 -7.60
C ILE A 85 11.81 -1.15 -7.46
N GLY A 86 10.76 -1.89 -7.07
CA GLY A 86 10.78 -3.34 -6.95
C GLY A 86 11.45 -3.88 -5.67
N ALA A 87 12.00 -3.01 -4.80
CA ALA A 87 12.52 -3.44 -3.51
C ALA A 87 11.38 -3.48 -2.46
N PRO A 88 11.07 -4.65 -1.87
CA PRO A 88 10.06 -4.75 -0.84
C PRO A 88 10.60 -4.28 0.52
N TYR A 89 9.69 -3.71 1.31
CA TYR A 89 9.90 -3.39 2.72
C TYR A 89 8.77 -4.00 3.54
N SER A 90 9.11 -4.72 4.60
CA SER A 90 8.14 -5.42 5.44
C SER A 90 8.06 -4.81 6.83
N PHE A 91 6.85 -4.73 7.37
CA PHE A 91 6.56 -4.21 8.70
C PHE A 91 5.23 -4.79 9.22
N ALA A 92 5.08 -4.85 10.54
CA ALA A 92 3.82 -5.31 11.16
C ALA A 92 2.73 -4.25 10.98
N GLY A 93 1.51 -4.66 10.62
CA GLY A 93 0.41 -3.76 10.28
C GLY A 93 -0.14 -2.95 11.45
N GLU A 94 0.12 -3.37 12.69
CA GLU A 94 -0.14 -2.60 13.91
C GLU A 94 0.88 -1.47 14.17
N VAL A 95 2.00 -1.42 13.46
CA VAL A 95 2.99 -0.34 13.62
C VAL A 95 2.46 0.93 12.95
N PRO A 96 2.32 2.05 13.70
CA PRO A 96 1.95 3.33 13.11
C PRO A 96 3.05 3.79 12.14
N ILE A 97 2.66 3.98 10.88
CA ILE A 97 3.53 4.52 9.82
C ILE A 97 2.88 5.75 9.21
N SER A 98 3.66 6.81 9.04
CA SER A 98 3.31 7.93 8.15
C SER A 98 4.27 7.97 6.95
N ALA A 99 3.77 8.49 5.83
CA ALA A 99 4.56 8.67 4.62
C ALA A 99 4.71 10.16 4.32
N THR A 100 5.94 10.55 3.94
CA THR A 100 6.24 11.84 3.33
C THR A 100 6.74 11.60 1.91
N LEU A 101 6.18 12.31 0.94
CA LEU A 101 6.53 12.13 -0.46
C LEU A 101 7.88 12.78 -0.79
N VAL A 102 8.72 12.07 -1.55
CA VAL A 102 9.96 12.64 -2.09
C VAL A 102 9.66 13.61 -3.25
N ALA A 103 8.60 13.31 -4.01
CA ALA A 103 8.07 14.15 -5.09
C ALA A 103 6.58 13.84 -5.33
N ALA A 104 5.94 14.66 -6.17
CA ALA A 104 4.51 14.67 -6.49
C ALA A 104 3.67 13.44 -6.08
N SER A 105 3.59 12.39 -6.89
CA SER A 105 2.76 11.21 -6.59
C SER A 105 3.52 9.93 -6.90
N GLN A 106 3.27 8.92 -6.06
CA GLN A 106 4.03 7.68 -6.01
C GLN A 106 3.06 6.50 -6.06
N ARG A 107 3.38 5.45 -6.83
CA ARG A 107 2.62 4.20 -6.79
C ARG A 107 3.40 3.12 -6.11
N ILE A 108 2.72 2.43 -5.21
CA ILE A 108 3.24 1.33 -4.42
C ILE A 108 2.32 0.11 -4.61
N SER A 109 2.87 -1.10 -4.49
CA SER A 109 2.06 -2.28 -4.19
C SER A 109 2.06 -2.48 -2.68
N THR A 110 0.95 -3.01 -2.18
CA THR A 110 0.80 -3.42 -0.79
C THR A 110 0.25 -4.83 -0.76
N SER A 111 0.92 -5.72 -0.04
CA SER A 111 0.49 -7.08 0.28
C SER A 111 0.39 -7.26 1.79
#